data_AF-A0AA96G7I4-F1
#
_entry.id   AF-A0AA96G7I4-F1
#
_cell.length_a   1.000
_cell.length_b   1.000
_cell.length_c   1.000
_cell.angle_alpha   90.00
_cell.angle_beta   90.00
_cell.angle_gamma   90.00
#
_symmetry.space_group_name_H-M   'P 1'
#
loop_
_entity.id
_entity.type
_entity.pdbx_description
1 polymer ?
#
loop_
_entity_poly.entity_id
_entity_poly.type
_entity_poly.pdbx_seq_one_letter_code
_entity_poly.pdbx_strand_id
1 'polypeptide(L)'
;MPESSSSITRRTTRFTRRLLAAVLALPLSAVGLVVGAAAPARAAAGTGTTASVTLGDSYISGEAGRWKGNSVATGGNRAGTDRSWTGSGYDPSRIYGSTYASGCDRSDVAEVRSAPTVAQTQINLACSGAVAANVYRAANGGQSFKGEAPQADQLAAVAAQYNVKLITLSIGGNDLGFSDVIETCVKDYLVWYSYCHDDQQGEIDSRMPGAMAGVGKALDEIRAVMTNAGYRAGDYRIVLQSYPSPIPRSAEMRYSESGWTRSNTGGCPFWDGDADWARDSLVPQISGELGKVAAAKGVQFMDLADMLQGREVCSTATRQPTSTSAPSATTSEWARFVDGGLNSSQGTVQESMHPNYYGQQALGQCLTLMYARPSGDYACRNTAGRDASGMYLVAE
;
A
#
# COMPACT_ATOMS: atom_id res chain seq x y z
N MET A 1 -74.45 -41.05 -21.69
CA MET A 1 -75.12 -39.77 -21.36
C MET A 1 -74.20 -38.65 -21.80
N PRO A 2 -74.74 -37.57 -22.39
CA PRO A 2 -74.43 -37.24 -23.79
C PRO A 2 -73.55 -36.00 -23.98
N GLU A 3 -73.04 -35.87 -25.22
CA GLU A 3 -72.99 -34.67 -26.10
C GLU A 3 -72.49 -33.32 -25.54
N SER A 4 -71.99 -32.36 -26.30
CA SER A 4 -71.47 -32.19 -27.66
C SER A 4 -71.08 -30.71 -27.71
N SER A 5 -70.06 -30.38 -28.50
CA SER A 5 -69.82 -29.14 -29.26
C SER A 5 -70.77 -27.95 -29.07
N SER A 6 -70.23 -26.73 -29.03
CA SER A 6 -70.64 -25.66 -29.96
C SER A 6 -69.75 -24.41 -29.91
N SER A 7 -69.16 -24.13 -31.07
CA SER A 7 -68.68 -22.83 -31.54
C SER A 7 -69.84 -21.86 -31.78
N ILE A 8 -69.67 -20.56 -31.48
CA ILE A 8 -70.44 -19.50 -32.16
C ILE A 8 -69.50 -18.37 -32.61
N THR A 9 -69.39 -18.26 -33.92
CA THR A 9 -68.90 -17.12 -34.70
C THR A 9 -69.97 -16.03 -34.76
N ARG A 10 -69.60 -14.74 -34.72
CA ARG A 10 -70.30 -13.72 -35.53
C ARG A 10 -69.42 -12.50 -35.82
N ARG A 11 -69.22 -12.28 -37.13
CA ARG A 11 -68.74 -11.07 -37.79
C ARG A 11 -69.71 -9.90 -37.55
N THR A 12 -69.19 -8.66 -37.57
CA THR A 12 -69.74 -7.62 -38.46
C THR A 12 -68.74 -6.49 -38.73
N THR A 13 -68.59 -6.23 -40.03
CA THR A 13 -67.87 -5.16 -40.72
C THR A 13 -68.63 -3.82 -40.70
N ARG A 14 -67.90 -2.69 -40.84
CA ARG A 14 -68.08 -1.56 -41.80
C ARG A 14 -67.53 -0.26 -41.17
N PHE A 15 -66.45 0.33 -41.70
CA PHE A 15 -66.31 1.22 -42.87
C PHE A 15 -66.79 2.67 -42.69
N THR A 16 -65.87 3.60 -43.02
CA THR A 16 -66.02 5.02 -43.40
C THR A 16 -66.22 6.02 -42.24
N ARG A 17 -65.68 7.24 -42.24
CA ARG A 17 -65.27 8.14 -43.33
C ARG A 17 -64.33 9.24 -42.80
N ARG A 18 -63.46 9.73 -43.69
CA ARG A 18 -62.52 10.86 -43.53
C ARG A 18 -63.26 12.18 -43.22
N LEU A 19 -62.62 13.04 -42.42
CA LEU A 19 -62.79 14.49 -42.47
C LEU A 19 -61.40 15.15 -42.48
N LEU A 20 -61.13 15.89 -43.56
CA LEU A 20 -60.04 16.86 -43.67
C LEU A 20 -60.41 18.10 -42.84
N ALA A 21 -59.43 18.70 -42.18
CA ALA A 21 -59.48 20.10 -41.78
C ALA A 21 -58.14 20.77 -42.08
N ALA A 22 -58.25 21.95 -42.69
CA ALA A 22 -57.22 22.67 -43.40
C ALA A 22 -56.30 23.50 -42.48
N VAL A 23 -55.11 23.75 -43.04
CA VAL A 23 -53.99 24.53 -42.54
C VAL A 23 -54.36 26.02 -42.39
N LEU A 24 -54.00 26.62 -41.26
CA LEU A 24 -53.76 28.06 -41.12
C LEU A 24 -52.34 28.26 -40.56
N ALA A 25 -51.50 28.89 -41.39
CA ALA A 25 -50.13 29.25 -41.06
C ALA A 25 -50.08 30.59 -40.33
N LEU A 26 -49.40 30.64 -39.19
CA LEU A 26 -48.99 31.85 -38.47
C LEU A 26 -47.48 31.74 -38.23
N PRO A 27 -46.66 32.76 -38.59
CA PRO A 27 -45.23 32.73 -38.32
C PRO A 27 -45.00 33.18 -36.89
N LEU A 28 -44.81 32.24 -35.95
CA LEU A 28 -44.14 32.55 -34.68
C LEU A 28 -42.64 32.51 -34.90
N SER A 29 -42.02 33.69 -34.88
CA SER A 29 -40.58 33.88 -34.80
C SER A 29 -40.09 33.32 -33.45
N ALA A 30 -39.74 32.05 -33.40
CA ALA A 30 -39.04 31.47 -32.27
C ALA A 30 -37.59 31.96 -32.29
N VAL A 31 -37.31 33.00 -31.51
CA VAL A 31 -35.94 33.34 -31.11
C VAL A 31 -35.46 32.16 -30.26
N GLY A 32 -34.72 31.24 -30.89
CA GLY A 32 -34.04 30.18 -30.18
C GLY A 32 -32.96 30.79 -29.29
N LEU A 33 -33.27 31.00 -28.02
CA LEU A 33 -32.23 31.08 -27.00
C LEU A 33 -31.54 29.72 -26.98
N VAL A 34 -30.42 29.62 -27.69
CA VAL A 34 -29.41 28.60 -27.42
C VAL A 34 -28.84 28.95 -26.05
N VAL A 35 -29.46 28.42 -25.00
CA VAL A 35 -28.80 28.29 -23.71
C VAL A 35 -27.72 27.25 -23.97
N GLY A 36 -26.53 27.72 -24.36
CA GLY A 36 -25.33 26.91 -24.33
C GLY A 36 -25.19 26.44 -22.89
N ALA A 37 -25.53 25.18 -22.62
CA ALA A 37 -25.12 24.52 -21.40
C ALA A 37 -23.59 24.62 -21.41
N ALA A 38 -23.04 25.54 -20.61
CA ALA A 38 -21.63 25.54 -20.32
C ALA A 38 -21.34 24.15 -19.76
N ALA A 39 -20.65 23.32 -20.54
CA ALA A 39 -20.04 22.12 -19.99
C ALA A 39 -19.28 22.56 -18.73
N PRO A 40 -19.39 21.83 -17.61
CA PRO A 40 -18.61 22.17 -16.43
C PRO A 40 -17.16 22.31 -16.89
N ALA A 41 -16.55 23.46 -16.60
CA ALA A 41 -15.17 23.71 -16.95
C ALA A 41 -14.37 22.53 -16.38
N ARG A 42 -13.87 21.67 -17.28
CA ARG A 42 -12.88 20.66 -16.91
C ARG A 42 -11.76 21.43 -16.25
N ALA A 43 -11.54 21.22 -14.95
CA ALA A 43 -10.33 21.68 -14.29
C ALA A 43 -9.17 21.22 -15.19
N ALA A 44 -8.45 22.19 -15.75
CA ALA A 44 -7.31 21.85 -16.59
C ALA A 44 -6.32 21.11 -15.69
N ALA A 45 -6.00 19.86 -16.05
CA ALA A 45 -4.83 19.20 -15.49
C ALA A 45 -3.65 20.17 -15.63
N GLY A 46 -3.10 20.64 -14.49
CA GLY A 46 -1.93 21.51 -14.50
C GLY A 46 -2.00 22.87 -13.81
N THR A 47 -3.15 23.35 -13.30
CA THR A 47 -3.24 24.71 -12.71
C THR A 47 -3.22 24.76 -11.17
N GLY A 48 -3.10 23.62 -10.48
CA GLY A 48 -3.03 23.52 -9.03
C GLY A 48 -1.63 23.19 -8.49
N THR A 49 -1.47 23.29 -7.17
CA THR A 49 -0.27 22.82 -6.45
C THR A 49 0.05 21.37 -6.82
N THR A 50 1.31 21.09 -7.13
CA THR A 50 1.74 19.72 -7.48
C THR A 50 1.60 18.77 -6.30
N ALA A 51 1.17 17.54 -6.56
CA ALA A 51 1.04 16.53 -5.51
C ALA A 51 1.72 15.19 -5.85
N SER A 52 2.27 14.56 -4.82
CA SER A 52 2.66 13.13 -4.80
C SER A 52 1.69 12.40 -3.90
N VAL A 53 1.09 11.32 -4.41
CA VAL A 53 0.03 10.58 -3.72
C VAL A 53 0.43 9.13 -3.54
N THR A 54 0.24 8.59 -2.35
CA THR A 54 0.48 7.18 -2.04
C THR A 54 -0.82 6.48 -1.72
N LEU A 55 -1.00 5.29 -2.30
CA LEU A 55 -2.09 4.36 -2.02
C LEU A 55 -1.48 3.00 -1.66
N GLY A 56 -2.17 2.19 -0.86
CA GLY A 56 -1.68 0.88 -0.49
C GLY A 56 -1.98 0.45 0.94
N ASP A 57 -1.15 -0.46 1.42
CA ASP A 57 -1.23 -1.11 2.73
C ASP A 57 -0.33 -0.44 3.79
N SER A 58 -0.05 -1.20 4.86
CA SER A 58 0.72 -0.80 6.04
C SER A 58 2.17 -0.42 5.76
N TYR A 59 2.83 -1.06 4.78
CA TYR A 59 4.23 -0.75 4.49
C TYR A 59 4.39 0.68 4.00
N ILE A 60 3.59 1.06 3.00
CA ILE A 60 3.66 2.39 2.39
C ILE A 60 2.87 3.45 3.18
N SER A 61 1.93 3.04 4.05
CA SER A 61 1.25 3.96 4.96
C SER A 61 2.18 4.53 6.03
N GLY A 62 3.32 3.89 6.29
CA GLY A 62 4.26 4.30 7.31
C GLY A 62 4.04 3.61 8.66
N GLU A 63 3.37 2.45 8.68
CA GLU A 63 3.26 1.65 9.90
C GLU A 63 4.63 1.40 10.53
N ALA A 64 4.69 1.41 11.86
CA ALA A 64 5.92 1.39 12.66
C ALA A 64 6.84 2.63 12.54
N GLY A 65 6.45 3.67 11.80
CA GLY A 65 7.20 4.93 11.69
C GLY A 65 7.43 5.65 13.03
N ARG A 66 6.74 5.24 14.12
CA ARG A 66 7.02 5.73 15.48
C ARG A 66 8.35 5.25 16.07
N TRP A 67 8.97 4.22 15.50
CA TRP A 67 10.15 3.57 16.09
C TRP A 67 11.46 3.98 15.43
N LYS A 68 12.40 4.51 16.20
CA LYS A 68 13.79 4.75 15.80
C LYS A 68 14.65 3.54 16.16
N GLY A 69 14.61 2.49 15.35
CA GLY A 69 15.23 1.22 15.68
C GLY A 69 14.48 0.46 16.78
N ASN A 70 15.14 -0.54 17.36
CA ASN A 70 14.53 -1.49 18.28
C ASN A 70 15.32 -1.60 19.57
N SER A 71 14.65 -1.61 20.73
CA SER A 71 15.29 -1.81 22.03
C SER A 71 14.44 -2.72 22.90
N VAL A 72 15.07 -3.53 23.75
CA VAL A 72 14.38 -4.32 24.78
C VAL A 72 14.05 -3.51 26.03
N ALA A 73 14.43 -2.24 26.10
CA ALA A 73 14.08 -1.38 27.22
C ALA A 73 12.56 -1.12 27.23
N THR A 74 11.87 -1.54 28.29
CA THR A 74 10.40 -1.49 28.38
C THR A 74 9.85 -0.19 28.96
N GLY A 75 10.70 0.59 29.63
CA GLY A 75 10.33 1.81 30.33
C GLY A 75 10.72 3.09 29.60
N GLY A 76 10.07 4.19 29.98
CA GLY A 76 10.39 5.53 29.50
C GLY A 76 10.27 5.66 27.97
N ASN A 77 11.25 6.30 27.34
CA ASN A 77 11.32 6.43 25.89
C ASN A 77 11.88 5.18 25.18
N ARG A 78 11.99 4.04 25.88
CA ARG A 78 12.50 2.76 25.34
C ARG A 78 13.90 2.90 24.73
N ALA A 79 14.82 3.47 25.51
CA ALA A 79 16.17 3.84 25.06
C ALA A 79 16.18 4.82 23.86
N GLY A 80 15.17 5.69 23.78
CA GLY A 80 15.01 6.70 22.73
C GLY A 80 14.40 6.18 21.42
N THR A 81 14.00 4.91 21.35
CA THR A 81 13.41 4.34 20.14
C THR A 81 11.96 4.79 19.93
N ASP A 82 11.19 5.01 20.99
CA ASP A 82 9.77 5.34 20.84
C ASP A 82 9.53 6.85 20.73
N ARG A 83 9.18 7.30 19.52
CA ARG A 83 8.87 8.72 19.23
C ARG A 83 7.56 9.18 19.86
N SER A 84 6.70 8.27 20.31
CA SER A 84 5.42 8.59 20.95
C SER A 84 5.54 8.95 22.43
N TRP A 85 6.71 8.72 23.05
CA TRP A 85 6.94 9.06 24.45
C TRP A 85 6.77 10.56 24.74
N THR A 86 5.99 10.89 25.76
CA THR A 86 5.66 12.27 26.16
C THR A 86 6.42 12.75 27.40
N GLY A 87 7.25 11.90 28.01
CA GLY A 87 7.88 12.17 29.30
C GLY A 87 7.20 11.45 30.47
N SER A 88 5.93 11.11 30.33
CA SER A 88 5.14 10.39 31.36
C SER A 88 4.25 9.28 30.81
N GLY A 89 4.10 9.17 29.49
CA GLY A 89 3.30 8.16 28.82
C GLY A 89 3.58 8.11 27.31
N TYR A 90 2.72 7.43 26.56
CA TYR A 90 2.85 7.26 25.12
C TYR A 90 1.65 7.86 24.41
N ASP A 91 1.90 8.67 23.38
CA ASP A 91 0.87 9.26 22.52
C ASP A 91 1.20 9.01 21.04
N PRO A 92 0.76 7.86 20.48
CA PRO A 92 1.01 7.51 19.09
C PRO A 92 0.27 8.42 18.09
N SER A 93 -0.75 9.18 18.53
CA SER A 93 -1.45 10.13 17.67
C SER A 93 -0.54 11.27 17.20
N ARG A 94 0.57 11.55 17.91
CA ARG A 94 1.61 12.48 17.46
C ARG A 94 2.35 12.02 16.21
N ILE A 95 2.30 10.71 15.90
CA ILE A 95 2.98 10.09 14.78
C ILE A 95 2.01 9.74 13.67
N TYR A 96 0.87 9.14 14.03
CA TYR A 96 -0.13 8.64 13.09
C TYR A 96 -1.31 9.62 12.88
N GLY A 97 -1.32 10.74 13.60
CA GLY A 97 -2.41 11.72 13.57
C GLY A 97 -3.74 11.14 14.05
N SER A 98 -4.83 11.69 13.52
CA SER A 98 -6.20 11.22 13.81
C SER A 98 -6.48 9.80 13.35
N THR A 99 -5.67 9.28 12.41
CA THR A 99 -5.88 7.96 11.79
C THR A 99 -5.50 6.81 12.72
N TYR A 100 -4.75 7.08 13.79
CA TYR A 100 -4.47 6.12 14.85
C TYR A 100 -5.76 5.54 15.47
N ALA A 101 -6.80 6.36 15.62
CA ALA A 101 -8.03 5.95 16.29
C ALA A 101 -8.79 4.85 15.51
N SER A 102 -8.68 4.81 14.18
CA SER A 102 -9.25 3.75 13.35
C SER A 102 -8.29 2.58 13.12
N GLY A 103 -7.02 2.72 13.50
CA GLY A 103 -5.94 1.79 13.19
C GLY A 103 -5.47 1.86 11.74
N CYS A 104 -5.90 2.84 10.94
CA CYS A 104 -5.30 3.14 9.65
C CYS A 104 -4.01 3.93 9.87
N ASP A 105 -2.97 3.29 10.39
CA ASP A 105 -1.76 4.01 10.77
C ASP A 105 -1.13 4.71 9.55
N ARG A 106 -1.09 6.04 9.58
CA ARG A 106 -0.43 6.89 8.57
C ARG A 106 0.64 7.75 9.21
N SER A 107 1.89 7.29 9.16
CA SER A 107 2.97 8.00 9.85
C SER A 107 3.33 9.34 9.21
N ASP A 108 3.67 10.30 10.05
CA ASP A 108 4.32 11.56 9.69
C ASP A 108 5.64 11.41 8.93
N VAL A 109 6.24 10.22 8.92
CA VAL A 109 7.45 9.89 8.13
C VAL A 109 7.24 8.84 7.06
N ALA A 110 6.00 8.44 6.78
CA ALA A 110 5.68 7.52 5.68
C ALA A 110 6.44 7.92 4.39
N GLU A 111 6.78 6.95 3.54
CA GLU A 111 7.57 7.15 2.31
C GLU A 111 7.30 8.47 1.59
N VAL A 112 6.03 8.77 1.28
CA VAL A 112 5.64 9.99 0.56
C VAL A 112 6.02 11.26 1.34
N ARG A 113 5.89 11.27 2.68
CA ARG A 113 6.28 12.38 3.57
C ARG A 113 7.80 12.53 3.67
N SER A 114 8.53 11.43 3.51
CA SER A 114 9.99 11.40 3.48
C SER A 114 10.59 11.73 2.10
N ALA A 115 9.76 12.02 1.09
CA ALA A 115 10.16 12.42 -0.26
C ALA A 115 9.69 13.85 -0.61
N PRO A 116 10.08 14.89 0.17
CA PRO A 116 9.50 16.23 0.06
C PRO A 116 9.78 16.94 -1.27
N THR A 117 10.80 16.51 -2.02
CA THR A 117 11.20 17.14 -3.29
C THR A 117 10.45 16.61 -4.51
N VAL A 118 9.63 15.57 -4.36
CA VAL A 118 8.85 14.98 -5.46
C VAL A 118 7.74 15.91 -5.95
N ALA A 119 7.11 16.65 -5.03
CA ALA A 119 6.01 17.57 -5.32
C ALA A 119 5.87 18.61 -4.20
N GLN A 120 5.06 19.65 -4.42
CA GLN A 120 4.79 20.66 -3.39
C GLN A 120 3.94 20.13 -2.23
N THR A 121 3.08 19.13 -2.49
CA THR A 121 2.23 18.50 -1.49
C THR A 121 2.40 16.98 -1.50
N GLN A 122 2.58 16.39 -0.32
CA GLN A 122 2.61 14.94 -0.11
C GLN A 122 1.27 14.49 0.46
N ILE A 123 0.67 13.44 -0.10
CA ILE A 123 -0.64 12.92 0.33
C ILE A 123 -0.54 11.41 0.53
N ASN A 124 -0.90 10.94 1.72
CA ASN A 124 -0.92 9.53 2.05
C ASN A 124 -2.38 9.08 2.20
N LEU A 125 -2.86 8.26 1.26
CA LEU A 125 -4.19 7.64 1.28
C LEU A 125 -4.12 6.17 1.69
N ALA A 126 -2.93 5.57 1.75
CA ALA A 126 -2.72 4.19 2.16
C ALA A 126 -3.22 3.97 3.59
N CYS A 127 -3.61 2.75 3.91
CA CYS A 127 -4.10 2.40 5.25
C CYS A 127 -3.56 1.04 5.66
N SER A 128 -3.05 0.95 6.88
CA SER A 128 -2.56 -0.30 7.44
C SER A 128 -3.58 -1.42 7.43
N GLY A 129 -3.19 -2.59 6.93
CA GLY A 129 -4.04 -3.77 6.78
C GLY A 129 -4.95 -3.75 5.54
N ALA A 130 -4.83 -2.74 4.67
CA ALA A 130 -5.60 -2.72 3.43
C ALA A 130 -5.20 -3.86 2.49
N VAL A 131 -6.20 -4.42 1.80
CA VAL A 131 -6.03 -5.35 0.66
C VAL A 131 -6.36 -4.62 -0.65
N ALA A 132 -6.08 -5.24 -1.80
CA ALA A 132 -6.34 -4.64 -3.11
C ALA A 132 -7.79 -4.17 -3.29
N ALA A 133 -8.76 -4.88 -2.71
CA ALA A 133 -10.17 -4.52 -2.72
C ALA A 133 -10.48 -3.16 -2.05
N ASN A 134 -9.63 -2.67 -1.15
CA ASN A 134 -9.79 -1.37 -0.52
C ASN A 134 -9.24 -0.23 -1.39
N VAL A 135 -8.50 -0.54 -2.46
CA VAL A 135 -8.00 0.44 -3.42
C VAL A 135 -9.02 0.74 -4.51
N TYR A 136 -9.79 -0.23 -4.98
CA TYR A 136 -10.73 -0.02 -6.11
C TYR A 136 -11.75 1.08 -5.83
N ARG A 137 -12.30 1.72 -6.86
CA ARG A 137 -13.45 2.61 -6.66
C ARG A 137 -14.66 1.80 -6.17
N ALA A 138 -15.47 2.37 -5.27
CA ALA A 138 -16.70 1.70 -4.80
C ALA A 138 -17.61 1.31 -5.97
N ALA A 139 -17.71 2.17 -7.00
CA ALA A 139 -18.49 1.93 -8.21
C ALA A 139 -18.05 0.69 -9.00
N ASN A 140 -16.85 0.15 -8.75
CA ASN A 140 -16.34 -1.06 -9.39
C ASN A 140 -15.89 -2.12 -8.36
N GLY A 141 -16.65 -2.26 -7.28
CA GLY A 141 -16.46 -3.30 -6.26
C GLY A 141 -15.38 -3.00 -5.23
N GLY A 142 -15.00 -1.72 -5.08
CA GLY A 142 -14.17 -1.26 -3.97
C GLY A 142 -14.89 -1.32 -2.62
N GLN A 143 -14.14 -1.61 -1.58
CA GLN A 143 -14.67 -1.78 -0.22
C GLN A 143 -14.10 -0.70 0.70
N SER A 144 -14.99 -0.05 1.47
CA SER A 144 -14.56 0.82 2.56
C SER A 144 -13.76 0.01 3.59
N PHE A 145 -12.86 0.69 4.28
CA PHE A 145 -12.00 0.05 5.26
C PHE A 145 -11.75 0.97 6.44
N LYS A 146 -11.86 0.42 7.66
CA LYS A 146 -11.62 1.16 8.92
C LYS A 146 -12.33 2.52 8.99
N GLY A 147 -13.56 2.58 8.47
CA GLY A 147 -14.41 3.78 8.48
C GLY A 147 -14.13 4.77 7.34
N GLU A 148 -13.23 4.45 6.40
CA GLU A 148 -12.88 5.32 5.28
C GLU A 148 -13.39 4.76 3.94
N ALA A 149 -13.67 5.66 2.99
CA ALA A 149 -14.01 5.30 1.62
C ALA A 149 -12.83 4.58 0.94
N PRO A 150 -13.08 3.79 -0.13
CA PRO A 150 -11.99 3.16 -0.88
C PRO A 150 -10.97 4.19 -1.37
N GLN A 151 -9.69 3.80 -1.43
CA GLN A 151 -8.60 4.74 -1.63
C GLN A 151 -8.65 5.42 -3.01
N ALA A 152 -9.15 4.74 -4.06
CA ALA A 152 -9.37 5.36 -5.37
C ALA A 152 -10.46 6.45 -5.34
N ASP A 153 -11.50 6.31 -4.50
CA ASP A 153 -12.52 7.34 -4.35
C ASP A 153 -11.95 8.55 -3.60
N GLN A 154 -11.07 8.33 -2.61
CA GLN A 154 -10.30 9.41 -1.99
C GLN A 154 -9.36 10.09 -2.99
N LEU A 155 -8.69 9.32 -3.86
CA LEU A 155 -7.84 9.84 -4.94
C LEU A 155 -8.64 10.72 -5.90
N ALA A 156 -9.91 10.42 -6.18
CA ALA A 156 -10.74 11.26 -7.04
C ALA A 156 -10.92 12.67 -6.46
N ALA A 157 -11.11 12.79 -5.14
CA ALA A 157 -11.17 14.09 -4.47
C ALA A 157 -9.83 14.84 -4.51
N VAL A 158 -8.71 14.12 -4.38
CA VAL A 158 -7.36 14.68 -4.52
C VAL A 158 -7.10 15.16 -5.95
N ALA A 159 -7.41 14.34 -6.95
CA ALA A 159 -7.18 14.66 -8.36
C ALA A 159 -7.99 15.88 -8.83
N ALA A 160 -9.16 16.13 -8.22
CA ALA A 160 -9.96 17.33 -8.48
C ALA A 160 -9.34 18.63 -7.92
N GLN A 161 -8.45 18.54 -6.93
CA GLN A 161 -7.89 19.71 -6.21
C GLN A 161 -6.43 19.99 -6.56
N TYR A 162 -5.66 18.96 -6.87
CA TYR A 162 -4.21 19.06 -7.06
C TYR A 162 -3.82 18.84 -8.51
N ASN A 163 -2.54 19.08 -8.82
CA ASN A 163 -1.87 18.64 -10.04
C ASN A 163 -1.00 17.42 -9.71
N VAL A 164 -1.60 16.24 -9.68
CA VAL A 164 -0.92 14.99 -9.29
C VAL A 164 0.18 14.66 -10.30
N LYS A 165 1.41 14.48 -9.82
CA LYS A 165 2.60 14.18 -10.63
C LYS A 165 3.08 12.75 -10.47
N LEU A 166 2.89 12.18 -9.29
CA LEU A 166 3.31 10.82 -8.97
C LEU A 166 2.24 10.15 -8.12
N ILE A 167 1.93 8.91 -8.46
CA ILE A 167 1.15 8.00 -7.65
C ILE A 167 2.02 6.79 -7.35
N THR A 168 2.24 6.48 -6.08
CA THR A 168 2.94 5.27 -5.66
C THR A 168 1.95 4.28 -5.06
N LEU A 169 2.05 3.01 -5.48
CA LEU A 169 1.22 1.92 -5.00
C LEU A 169 2.09 0.82 -4.39
N SER A 170 1.75 0.40 -3.17
CA SER A 170 2.25 -0.83 -2.54
C SER A 170 1.06 -1.60 -1.98
N ILE A 171 0.69 -2.70 -2.60
CA ILE A 171 -0.50 -3.49 -2.22
C ILE A 171 -0.31 -4.94 -2.67
N GLY A 172 -1.03 -5.86 -2.03
CA GLY A 172 -1.02 -7.29 -2.35
C GLY A 172 -0.41 -8.17 -1.27
N GLY A 173 0.44 -7.63 -0.37
CA GLY A 173 1.00 -8.40 0.74
C GLY A 173 -0.07 -8.96 1.68
N ASN A 174 -1.09 -8.18 2.00
CA ASN A 174 -2.23 -8.64 2.79
C ASN A 174 -3.13 -9.63 2.04
N ASP A 175 -3.28 -9.47 0.71
CA ASP A 175 -4.02 -10.41 -0.14
C ASP A 175 -3.33 -11.79 -0.20
N LEU A 176 -2.00 -11.82 -0.08
CA LEU A 176 -1.20 -13.04 0.07
C LEU A 176 -1.29 -13.66 1.48
N GLY A 177 -1.78 -12.91 2.48
CA GLY A 177 -1.79 -13.34 3.88
C GLY A 177 -0.42 -13.27 4.55
N PHE A 178 0.44 -12.32 4.15
CA PHE A 178 1.81 -12.22 4.67
C PHE A 178 1.89 -12.05 6.20
N SER A 179 0.89 -11.40 6.81
CA SER A 179 0.79 -11.33 8.28
C SER A 179 0.58 -12.71 8.91
N ASP A 180 -0.22 -13.58 8.28
CA ASP A 180 -0.48 -14.94 8.76
C ASP A 180 0.77 -15.82 8.60
N VAL A 181 1.53 -15.63 7.51
CA VAL A 181 2.82 -16.29 7.30
C VAL A 181 3.78 -15.94 8.44
N ILE A 182 3.97 -14.63 8.72
CA ILE A 182 4.82 -14.18 9.82
C ILE A 182 4.35 -14.77 11.15
N GLU A 183 3.05 -14.68 11.45
CA GLU A 183 2.48 -15.21 12.69
C GLU A 183 2.71 -16.72 12.83
N THR A 184 2.56 -17.47 11.74
CA THR A 184 2.79 -18.93 11.72
C THR A 184 4.25 -19.24 11.99
N CYS A 185 5.19 -18.63 11.26
CA CYS A 185 6.62 -18.85 11.47
C CYS A 185 7.08 -18.48 12.89
N VAL A 186 6.53 -17.39 13.45
CA VAL A 186 6.80 -17.00 14.84
C VAL A 186 6.25 -18.03 15.83
N LYS A 187 5.04 -18.55 15.62
CA LYS A 187 4.47 -19.62 16.48
C LYS A 187 5.25 -20.93 16.35
N ASP A 188 5.66 -21.29 15.15
CA ASP A 188 6.44 -22.50 14.90
C ASP A 188 7.82 -22.43 15.56
N TYR A 189 8.41 -21.24 15.62
CA TYR A 189 9.61 -21.00 16.42
C TYR A 189 9.38 -21.10 17.93
N LEU A 190 8.34 -20.43 18.45
CA LEU A 190 8.16 -20.27 19.91
C LEU A 190 7.48 -21.45 20.60
N VAL A 191 6.62 -22.17 19.89
CA VAL A 191 5.71 -23.16 20.48
C VAL A 191 5.97 -24.55 19.93
N TRP A 192 6.08 -24.68 18.60
CA TRP A 192 6.05 -25.99 17.94
C TRP A 192 7.44 -26.56 17.62
N TYR A 193 8.47 -25.72 17.64
CA TYR A 193 9.85 -26.06 17.32
C TYR A 193 9.99 -26.74 15.95
N SER A 194 9.28 -26.20 14.96
CA SER A 194 9.28 -26.63 13.56
C SER A 194 9.57 -25.48 12.61
N TYR A 195 9.96 -25.79 11.39
CA TYR A 195 10.06 -24.81 10.30
C TYR A 195 8.66 -24.54 9.74
N CYS A 196 8.43 -23.33 9.22
CA CYS A 196 7.16 -22.96 8.59
C CYS A 196 7.20 -22.99 7.05
N HIS A 197 8.38 -22.85 6.45
CA HIS A 197 8.50 -22.59 5.01
C HIS A 197 7.93 -23.70 4.12
N ASP A 198 7.99 -24.95 4.59
CA ASP A 198 7.47 -26.13 3.89
C ASP A 198 5.95 -26.07 3.72
N ASP A 199 5.22 -25.64 4.74
CA ASP A 199 3.76 -25.48 4.69
C ASP A 199 3.34 -24.14 4.05
N GLN A 200 4.08 -23.06 4.32
CA GLN A 200 3.68 -21.70 3.89
C GLN A 200 3.90 -21.45 2.39
N GLN A 201 4.89 -22.08 1.74
CA GLN A 201 5.14 -21.86 0.32
C GLN A 201 3.93 -22.24 -0.55
N GLY A 202 3.30 -23.39 -0.28
CA GLY A 202 2.13 -23.85 -1.03
C GLY A 202 0.92 -22.92 -0.89
N GLU A 203 0.69 -22.39 0.30
CA GLU A 203 -0.37 -21.41 0.56
C GLU A 203 -0.13 -20.10 -0.22
N ILE A 204 1.10 -19.56 -0.17
CA ILE A 204 1.46 -18.36 -0.93
C ILE A 204 1.29 -18.59 -2.43
N ASP A 205 1.79 -19.70 -2.96
CA ASP A 205 1.68 -20.04 -4.38
C ASP A 205 0.22 -20.12 -4.83
N SER A 206 -0.66 -20.65 -3.99
CA SER A 206 -2.09 -20.75 -4.27
C SER A 206 -2.79 -19.39 -4.34
N ARG A 207 -2.35 -18.42 -3.52
CA ARG A 207 -2.93 -17.07 -3.42
C ARG A 207 -2.34 -16.09 -4.43
N MET A 208 -1.12 -16.35 -4.90
CA MET A 208 -0.36 -15.47 -5.79
C MET A 208 -1.15 -15.00 -7.02
N PRO A 209 -1.83 -15.87 -7.81
CA PRO A 209 -2.57 -15.40 -8.98
C PRO A 209 -3.70 -14.43 -8.63
N GLY A 210 -4.41 -14.68 -7.52
CA GLY A 210 -5.51 -13.84 -7.04
C GLY A 210 -5.03 -12.48 -6.55
N ALA A 211 -3.96 -12.46 -5.75
CA ALA A 211 -3.34 -11.24 -5.25
C ALA A 211 -2.86 -10.36 -6.42
N MET A 212 -2.12 -10.93 -7.38
CA MET A 212 -1.59 -10.19 -8.53
C MET A 212 -2.68 -9.68 -9.47
N ALA A 213 -3.75 -10.45 -9.68
CA ALA A 213 -4.94 -9.96 -10.39
C ALA A 213 -5.57 -8.76 -9.67
N GLY A 214 -5.60 -8.78 -8.34
CA GLY A 214 -6.07 -7.68 -7.52
C GLY A 214 -5.20 -6.42 -7.66
N VAL A 215 -3.88 -6.55 -7.58
CA VAL A 215 -2.92 -5.46 -7.82
C VAL A 215 -3.13 -4.86 -9.22
N GLY A 216 -3.25 -5.71 -10.24
CA GLY A 216 -3.53 -5.28 -11.61
C GLY A 216 -4.83 -4.48 -11.73
N LYS A 217 -5.91 -4.92 -11.06
CA LYS A 217 -7.17 -4.17 -11.01
C LYS A 217 -7.03 -2.85 -10.26
N ALA A 218 -6.24 -2.78 -9.18
CA ALA A 218 -6.00 -1.55 -8.44
C ALA A 218 -5.37 -0.48 -9.34
N LEU A 219 -4.39 -0.87 -10.16
CA LEU A 219 -3.76 0.02 -11.15
C LEU A 219 -4.76 0.51 -12.21
N ASP A 220 -5.64 -0.36 -12.70
CA ASP A 220 -6.70 0.02 -13.66
C ASP A 220 -7.67 1.04 -13.04
N GLU A 221 -8.05 0.84 -11.78
CA GLU A 221 -8.96 1.74 -11.06
C GLU A 221 -8.33 3.11 -10.80
N ILE A 222 -7.05 3.15 -10.41
CA ILE A 222 -6.29 4.41 -10.27
C ILE A 222 -6.29 5.17 -11.60
N ARG A 223 -5.96 4.50 -12.72
CA ARG A 223 -5.96 5.14 -14.04
C ARG A 223 -7.32 5.68 -14.44
N ALA A 224 -8.38 4.94 -14.12
CA ALA A 224 -9.72 5.34 -14.43
C ALA A 224 -10.19 6.53 -13.56
N VAL A 225 -9.76 6.63 -12.29
CA VAL A 225 -9.95 7.85 -11.48
C VAL A 225 -9.29 9.05 -12.15
N MET A 226 -8.01 8.93 -12.50
CA MET A 226 -7.25 10.03 -13.09
C MET A 226 -7.83 10.48 -14.43
N THR A 227 -8.23 9.53 -15.28
CA THR A 227 -8.91 9.81 -16.56
C THR A 227 -10.22 10.56 -16.34
N ASN A 228 -11.03 10.11 -15.38
CA ASN A 228 -12.31 10.76 -15.05
C ASN A 228 -12.10 12.18 -14.48
N ALA A 229 -11.01 12.40 -13.74
CA ALA A 229 -10.61 13.72 -13.25
C ALA A 229 -10.01 14.62 -14.35
N GLY A 230 -9.86 14.13 -15.58
CA GLY A 230 -9.40 14.92 -16.74
C GLY A 230 -7.89 14.87 -17.00
N TYR A 231 -7.14 14.02 -16.28
CA TYR A 231 -5.72 13.81 -16.53
C TYR A 231 -5.51 12.97 -17.78
N ARG A 232 -4.50 13.33 -18.56
CA ARG A 232 -3.92 12.52 -19.63
C ARG A 232 -2.87 11.57 -19.04
N ALA A 233 -2.60 10.46 -19.73
CA ALA A 233 -1.64 9.46 -19.27
C ALA A 233 -0.22 10.01 -19.03
N GLY A 234 0.17 11.10 -19.72
CA GLY A 234 1.47 11.75 -19.52
C GLY A 234 1.50 12.82 -18.43
N ASP A 235 0.37 13.15 -17.79
CA ASP A 235 0.31 14.23 -16.79
C ASP A 235 0.87 13.79 -15.42
N TYR A 236 0.83 12.48 -15.16
CA TYR A 236 1.25 11.81 -13.93
C TYR A 236 1.96 10.49 -14.26
N ARG A 237 2.71 9.96 -13.29
CA ARG A 237 3.29 8.61 -13.35
C ARG A 237 2.74 7.74 -12.24
N ILE A 238 2.70 6.43 -12.48
CA ILE A 238 2.44 5.43 -11.45
C ILE A 238 3.72 4.62 -11.24
N VAL A 239 4.12 4.45 -9.98
CA VAL A 239 5.15 3.51 -9.53
C VAL A 239 4.46 2.43 -8.71
N LEU A 240 4.54 1.17 -9.17
CA LEU A 240 4.24 0.01 -8.33
C LEU A 240 5.55 -0.39 -7.64
N GLN A 241 5.52 -0.64 -6.34
CA GLN A 241 6.71 -1.10 -5.61
C GLN A 241 6.47 -2.45 -4.93
N SER A 242 7.55 -3.22 -4.77
CA SER A 242 7.53 -4.44 -3.96
C SER A 242 7.74 -4.12 -2.48
N TYR A 243 8.08 -5.14 -1.68
CA TYR A 243 8.30 -5.03 -0.26
C TYR A 243 9.76 -5.33 0.08
N PRO A 244 10.34 -4.69 1.10
CA PRO A 244 11.65 -5.08 1.61
C PRO A 244 11.58 -6.38 2.41
N SER A 245 12.68 -7.14 2.42
CA SER A 245 12.83 -8.21 3.42
C SER A 245 13.20 -7.60 4.80
N PRO A 246 12.41 -7.82 5.86
CA PRO A 246 12.66 -7.23 7.17
C PRO A 246 13.61 -8.06 8.05
N ILE A 247 13.96 -9.27 7.61
CA ILE A 247 14.89 -10.20 8.28
C ILE A 247 16.03 -10.59 7.32
N PRO A 248 17.26 -10.75 7.83
CA PRO A 248 18.40 -11.10 6.99
C PRO A 248 18.46 -12.61 6.78
N ARG A 249 19.44 -13.08 5.98
CA ARG A 249 19.79 -14.50 5.94
C ARG A 249 20.24 -14.97 7.31
N SER A 250 20.09 -16.26 7.59
CA SER A 250 20.52 -16.91 8.84
C SER A 250 21.99 -16.61 9.18
N ALA A 251 22.88 -16.71 8.19
CA ALA A 251 24.31 -16.42 8.33
C ALA A 251 24.64 -14.96 8.70
N GLU A 252 23.68 -14.06 8.52
CA GLU A 252 23.79 -12.63 8.81
C GLU A 252 23.03 -12.24 10.10
N MET A 253 22.38 -13.20 10.77
CA MET A 253 21.69 -12.99 12.05
C MET A 253 22.65 -12.98 13.24
N ARG A 254 22.49 -11.98 14.12
CA ARG A 254 23.32 -11.75 15.31
C ARG A 254 23.14 -12.82 16.40
N TYR A 255 21.99 -13.48 16.43
CA TYR A 255 21.63 -14.45 17.46
C TYR A 255 21.44 -15.83 16.83
N SER A 256 22.03 -16.86 17.41
CA SER A 256 21.79 -18.27 17.05
C SER A 256 20.31 -18.63 17.19
N GLU A 257 19.82 -19.57 16.37
CA GLU A 257 18.48 -20.17 16.52
C GLU A 257 18.38 -21.05 17.78
N SER A 258 19.51 -21.41 18.39
CA SER A 258 19.54 -22.15 19.64
C SER A 258 19.20 -21.25 20.84
N GLY A 259 18.19 -21.64 21.61
CA GLY A 259 17.78 -20.94 22.84
C GLY A 259 16.88 -19.73 22.58
N TRP A 260 16.80 -18.84 23.56
CA TRP A 260 15.76 -17.80 23.60
C TRP A 260 16.23 -16.39 23.22
N THR A 261 17.51 -16.18 22.95
CA THR A 261 18.06 -14.83 22.72
C THR A 261 17.55 -14.22 21.42
N ARG A 262 17.37 -15.02 20.36
CA ARG A 262 16.78 -14.59 19.09
C ARG A 262 15.36 -14.03 19.26
N SER A 263 14.58 -14.65 20.15
CA SER A 263 13.26 -14.17 20.54
C SER A 263 13.35 -13.00 21.53
N ASN A 264 13.77 -13.29 22.77
CA ASN A 264 13.66 -12.39 23.92
C ASN A 264 14.54 -11.14 23.85
N THR A 265 15.60 -11.18 23.05
CA THR A 265 16.51 -10.05 22.87
C THR A 265 16.45 -9.53 21.44
N GLY A 266 16.52 -10.41 20.45
CA GLY A 266 16.53 -10.02 19.04
C GLY A 266 15.19 -9.52 18.53
N GLY A 267 14.08 -10.11 18.98
CA GLY A 267 12.76 -9.90 18.40
C GLY A 267 12.67 -10.40 16.96
N CYS A 268 13.39 -11.48 16.63
CA CYS A 268 13.36 -12.11 15.31
C CYS A 268 13.22 -13.64 15.44
N PRO A 269 12.17 -14.16 16.13
CA PRO A 269 11.99 -15.59 16.38
C PRO A 269 11.62 -16.36 15.10
N PHE A 270 12.61 -16.56 14.23
CA PHE A 270 12.52 -17.31 12.98
C PHE A 270 13.64 -18.34 12.98
N TRP A 271 13.39 -19.55 12.47
CA TRP A 271 14.45 -20.54 12.26
C TRP A 271 15.37 -20.13 11.11
N ASP A 272 16.58 -20.66 11.08
CA ASP A 272 17.57 -20.32 10.04
C ASP A 272 17.02 -20.61 8.63
N GLY A 273 16.43 -21.79 8.44
CA GLY A 273 15.78 -22.18 7.19
C GLY A 273 14.60 -21.28 6.78
N ASP A 274 13.81 -20.80 7.74
CA ASP A 274 12.68 -19.90 7.45
C ASP A 274 13.17 -18.50 7.07
N ALA A 275 14.23 -18.01 7.75
CA ALA A 275 14.86 -16.74 7.42
C ALA A 275 15.50 -16.75 6.03
N ASP A 276 16.23 -17.82 5.69
CA ASP A 276 16.84 -18.00 4.37
C ASP A 276 15.77 -18.13 3.27
N TRP A 277 14.72 -18.93 3.51
CA TRP A 277 13.59 -19.04 2.59
C TRP A 277 12.91 -17.69 2.34
N ALA A 278 12.60 -16.95 3.41
CA ALA A 278 11.97 -15.64 3.29
C ALA A 278 12.84 -14.67 2.48
N ARG A 279 14.15 -14.65 2.75
CA ARG A 279 15.10 -13.71 2.16
C ARG A 279 15.47 -14.02 0.72
N ASP A 280 15.63 -15.30 0.36
CA ASP A 280 16.18 -15.74 -0.92
C ASP A 280 15.14 -16.32 -1.88
N SER A 281 13.95 -16.68 -1.39
CA SER A 281 12.89 -17.27 -2.22
C SER A 281 11.61 -16.46 -2.19
N LEU A 282 10.98 -16.30 -1.01
CA LEU A 282 9.64 -15.71 -0.90
C LEU A 282 9.59 -14.25 -1.35
N VAL A 283 10.42 -13.38 -0.76
CA VAL A 283 10.42 -11.94 -1.09
C VAL A 283 10.80 -11.71 -2.56
N PRO A 284 11.86 -12.35 -3.12
CA PRO A 284 12.15 -12.27 -4.55
C PRO A 284 11.00 -12.77 -5.45
N GLN A 285 10.30 -13.84 -5.08
CA GLN A 285 9.15 -14.36 -5.84
C GLN A 285 8.03 -13.32 -5.89
N ILE A 286 7.64 -12.76 -4.74
CA ILE A 286 6.59 -11.73 -4.65
C ILE A 286 6.99 -10.49 -5.47
N SER A 287 8.24 -10.05 -5.34
CA SER A 287 8.76 -8.91 -6.09
C SER A 287 8.70 -9.15 -7.60
N GLY A 288 9.15 -10.33 -8.06
CA GLY A 288 9.11 -10.72 -9.47
C GLY A 288 7.69 -10.75 -10.05
N GLU A 289 6.71 -11.24 -9.29
CA GLU A 289 5.30 -11.25 -9.73
C GLU A 289 4.70 -9.84 -9.78
N LEU A 290 5.00 -8.97 -8.81
CA LEU A 290 4.61 -7.56 -8.86
C LEU A 290 5.25 -6.84 -10.06
N GLY A 291 6.53 -7.12 -10.37
CA GLY A 291 7.22 -6.60 -11.54
C GLY A 291 6.53 -7.01 -12.86
N LYS A 292 6.07 -8.27 -12.96
CA LYS A 292 5.26 -8.72 -14.11
C LYS A 292 3.94 -7.96 -14.23
N VAL A 293 3.26 -7.68 -13.11
CA VAL A 293 2.04 -6.85 -13.10
C VAL A 293 2.36 -5.43 -13.56
N ALA A 294 3.44 -4.82 -13.07
CA ALA A 294 3.86 -3.48 -13.48
C ALA A 294 4.10 -3.42 -15.00
N ALA A 295 4.87 -4.37 -15.54
CA ALA A 295 5.16 -4.48 -16.96
C ALA A 295 3.88 -4.68 -17.79
N ALA A 296 3.00 -5.59 -17.39
CA ALA A 296 1.73 -5.84 -18.07
C ALA A 296 0.79 -4.63 -18.06
N LYS A 297 0.86 -3.81 -17.00
CA LYS A 297 0.10 -2.56 -16.91
C LYS A 297 0.83 -1.37 -17.53
N GLY A 298 2.13 -1.46 -17.83
CA GLY A 298 2.91 -0.33 -18.34
C GLY A 298 3.02 0.80 -17.31
N VAL A 299 3.29 0.45 -16.06
CA VAL A 299 3.67 1.38 -14.99
C VAL A 299 5.12 1.10 -14.60
N GLN A 300 5.81 2.05 -13.96
CA GLN A 300 7.16 1.78 -13.50
C GLN A 300 7.15 0.84 -12.31
N PHE A 301 8.17 0.01 -12.20
CA PHE A 301 8.41 -0.86 -11.05
C PHE A 301 9.59 -0.39 -10.22
N MET A 302 9.43 -0.39 -8.89
CA MET A 302 10.52 -0.19 -7.93
C MET A 302 10.67 -1.43 -7.07
N ASP A 303 11.74 -2.19 -7.29
CA ASP A 303 12.06 -3.34 -6.45
C ASP A 303 12.73 -2.89 -5.15
N LEU A 304 12.18 -3.34 -4.03
CA LEU A 304 12.60 -3.03 -2.68
C LEU A 304 13.16 -4.24 -1.93
N ALA A 305 13.20 -5.44 -2.53
CA ALA A 305 13.56 -6.70 -1.86
C ALA A 305 14.87 -6.60 -1.05
N ASP A 306 15.89 -5.97 -1.63
CA ASP A 306 17.22 -5.80 -1.05
C ASP A 306 17.46 -4.47 -0.34
N MET A 307 16.46 -3.57 -0.28
CA MET A 307 16.69 -2.20 0.21
C MET A 307 17.16 -2.16 1.67
N LEU A 308 16.81 -3.19 2.46
CA LEU A 308 17.17 -3.31 3.87
C LEU A 308 18.40 -4.19 4.11
N GLN A 309 19.16 -4.61 3.09
CA GLN A 309 20.35 -5.44 3.28
C GLN A 309 21.32 -4.86 4.32
N GLY A 310 21.63 -5.62 5.37
CA GLY A 310 22.47 -5.17 6.50
C GLY A 310 21.78 -4.17 7.45
N ARG A 311 20.46 -4.00 7.33
CA ARG A 311 19.60 -3.11 8.12
C ARG A 311 18.39 -3.82 8.72
N GLU A 312 18.23 -5.10 8.42
CA GLU A 312 17.15 -5.95 8.89
C GLU A 312 17.19 -6.16 10.40
N VAL A 313 16.07 -6.63 10.95
CA VAL A 313 15.99 -7.01 12.37
C VAL A 313 16.99 -8.12 12.65
N CYS A 314 17.76 -8.01 13.73
CA CYS A 314 18.82 -8.95 14.10
C CYS A 314 20.02 -9.03 13.15
N SER A 315 20.15 -8.15 12.15
CA SER A 315 21.36 -8.13 11.32
C SER A 315 22.63 -7.93 12.17
N THR A 316 23.71 -8.63 11.82
CA THR A 316 25.04 -8.45 12.41
C THR A 316 25.64 -7.07 12.11
N ALA A 317 25.17 -6.39 11.07
CA ALA A 317 25.60 -5.04 10.69
C ALA A 317 24.87 -3.92 11.46
N THR A 318 23.87 -4.28 12.28
CA THR A 318 23.11 -3.35 13.12
C THR A 318 23.28 -3.65 14.60
N ARG A 319 22.75 -2.77 15.44
CA ARG A 319 22.64 -2.94 16.89
C ARG A 319 21.38 -2.30 17.43
N GLN A 320 20.89 -2.84 18.54
CA GLN A 320 19.78 -2.27 19.30
C GLN A 320 20.27 -1.12 20.20
N PRO A 321 19.55 0.02 20.28
CA PRO A 321 19.86 1.09 21.22
C PRO A 321 19.69 0.67 22.69
N THR A 322 20.52 1.26 23.55
CA THR A 322 20.53 1.04 25.00
C THR A 322 20.45 2.40 25.73
N SER A 323 20.38 2.39 27.06
CA SER A 323 20.40 3.62 27.86
C SER A 323 21.66 4.47 27.67
N THR A 324 22.77 3.87 27.20
CA THR A 324 24.05 4.53 26.95
C THR A 324 24.40 4.67 25.46
N SER A 325 23.60 4.06 24.57
CA SER A 325 23.78 4.14 23.12
C SER A 325 22.47 4.51 22.45
N ALA A 326 22.34 5.77 22.05
CA ALA A 326 21.14 6.28 21.39
C ALA A 326 20.89 5.61 20.02
N PRO A 327 19.65 5.63 19.52
CA PRO A 327 19.35 5.23 18.16
C PRO A 327 20.09 6.06 17.12
N SER A 328 20.46 5.41 16.01
CA SER A 328 21.17 6.06 14.91
C SER A 328 20.73 5.48 13.58
N ALA A 329 20.52 6.35 12.60
CA ALA A 329 20.17 5.94 11.23
C ALA A 329 21.25 5.03 10.59
N THR A 330 22.50 5.10 11.06
CA THR A 330 23.62 4.33 10.49
C THR A 330 23.91 3.01 11.18
N THR A 331 23.36 2.77 12.39
CA THR A 331 23.65 1.55 13.16
C THR A 331 22.40 0.83 13.68
N SER A 332 21.25 1.50 13.74
CA SER A 332 20.00 0.87 14.14
C SER A 332 19.40 0.04 13.02
N GLU A 333 18.61 -0.95 13.42
CA GLU A 333 17.73 -1.71 12.52
C GLU A 333 16.69 -0.78 11.89
N TRP A 334 16.30 -1.03 10.64
CA TRP A 334 15.37 -0.21 9.85
C TRP A 334 13.98 -0.83 9.70
N ALA A 335 13.81 -2.07 10.16
CA ALA A 335 12.51 -2.69 10.37
C ALA A 335 12.20 -2.82 11.86
N ARG A 336 10.91 -2.89 12.22
CA ARG A 336 10.45 -3.10 13.59
C ARG A 336 10.56 -4.58 13.94
N PHE A 337 11.14 -4.91 15.09
CA PHE A 337 11.20 -6.31 15.53
C PHE A 337 9.81 -6.94 15.75
N VAL A 338 9.73 -8.25 15.93
CA VAL A 338 8.51 -8.96 16.33
C VAL A 338 8.24 -8.67 17.79
N ASP A 339 7.18 -7.90 18.05
CA ASP A 339 6.84 -7.48 19.40
C ASP A 339 6.26 -8.63 20.26
N GLY A 340 5.55 -9.57 19.62
CA GLY A 340 4.98 -10.77 20.26
C GLY A 340 5.99 -11.84 20.67
N GLY A 341 7.25 -11.75 20.22
CA GLY A 341 8.34 -12.65 20.59
C GLY A 341 9.15 -12.19 21.80
N LEU A 342 8.76 -11.10 22.45
CA LEU A 342 9.48 -10.56 23.60
C LEU A 342 8.80 -10.95 24.90
N ASN A 343 9.61 -11.02 25.97
CA ASN A 343 9.11 -11.17 27.35
C ASN A 343 8.17 -10.03 27.79
N SER A 344 8.11 -8.94 27.02
CA SER A 344 7.30 -7.76 27.28
C SER A 344 7.03 -7.03 25.97
N SER A 345 5.75 -6.98 25.57
CA SER A 345 5.30 -6.23 24.40
C SER A 345 5.57 -4.73 24.55
N GLN A 346 5.98 -4.11 23.46
CA GLN A 346 6.27 -2.70 23.31
C GLN A 346 5.51 -2.14 22.10
N GLY A 347 4.34 -1.57 22.38
CA GLY A 347 3.49 -0.96 21.36
C GLY A 347 2.40 -1.92 20.87
N THR A 348 2.06 -1.83 19.60
CA THR A 348 1.02 -2.62 18.94
C THR A 348 1.70 -3.70 18.11
N VAL A 349 1.27 -4.95 18.27
CA VAL A 349 1.85 -6.10 17.55
C VAL A 349 1.78 -5.94 16.03
N GLN A 350 0.74 -5.25 15.55
CA GLN A 350 0.53 -4.89 14.15
C GLN A 350 1.78 -4.24 13.51
N GLU A 351 2.53 -3.43 14.25
CA GLU A 351 3.71 -2.74 13.70
C GLU A 351 4.92 -3.66 13.44
N SER A 352 4.87 -4.91 13.89
CA SER A 352 5.98 -5.86 13.74
C SER A 352 6.37 -6.03 12.27
N MET A 353 7.67 -6.17 12.02
CA MET A 353 8.28 -6.39 10.69
C MET A 353 8.08 -5.27 9.66
N HIS A 354 7.43 -4.15 10.00
CA HIS A 354 7.30 -3.01 9.10
C HIS A 354 8.55 -2.11 9.11
N PRO A 355 8.82 -1.35 8.02
CA PRO A 355 9.88 -0.35 8.01
C PRO A 355 9.61 0.71 9.07
N ASN A 356 10.56 0.90 9.97
CA ASN A 356 10.46 1.84 11.07
C ASN A 356 10.83 3.27 10.61
N TYR A 357 11.00 4.22 11.53
CA TYR A 357 11.38 5.61 11.21
C TYR A 357 12.52 5.72 10.18
N TYR A 358 13.61 4.96 10.36
CA TYR A 358 14.76 5.02 9.45
C TYR A 358 14.48 4.30 8.12
N GLY A 359 13.75 3.18 8.15
CA GLY A 359 13.33 2.48 6.93
C GLY A 359 12.39 3.32 6.07
N GLN A 360 11.46 4.06 6.67
CA GLN A 360 10.55 4.97 5.97
C GLN A 360 11.28 6.18 5.36
N GLN A 361 12.33 6.69 6.03
CA GLN A 361 13.21 7.70 5.44
C GLN A 361 13.98 7.15 4.23
N ALA A 362 14.46 5.91 4.30
CA ALA A 362 15.13 5.24 3.20
C ALA A 362 14.18 5.02 2.00
N LEU A 363 12.94 4.59 2.25
CA LEU A 363 11.87 4.52 1.24
C LEU A 363 11.64 5.89 0.58
N GLY A 364 11.55 6.97 1.37
CA GLY A 364 11.40 8.32 0.83
C GLY A 364 12.56 8.75 -0.08
N GLN A 365 13.79 8.35 0.24
CA GLN A 365 14.94 8.57 -0.64
C GLN A 365 14.83 7.73 -1.93
N CYS A 366 14.45 6.46 -1.84
CA CYS A 366 14.17 5.63 -3.01
C CYS A 366 13.14 6.29 -3.93
N LEU A 367 12.03 6.77 -3.37
CA LEU A 367 10.98 7.45 -4.13
C LEU A 367 11.49 8.75 -4.79
N THR A 368 12.32 9.52 -4.08
CA THR A 368 12.97 10.72 -4.64
C THR A 368 13.86 10.38 -5.84
N LEU A 369 14.68 9.33 -5.73
CA LEU A 369 15.53 8.86 -6.81
C LEU A 369 14.71 8.32 -7.98
N MET A 370 13.65 7.57 -7.69
CA MET A 370 12.75 6.99 -8.69
C MET A 370 12.00 8.09 -9.44
N TYR A 371 11.58 9.15 -8.76
CA TYR A 371 10.99 10.31 -9.40
C TYR A 371 11.96 11.00 -10.36
N ALA A 372 13.26 11.02 -10.08
CA ALA A 372 14.27 11.54 -11.01
C ALA A 372 14.49 10.66 -12.26
N ARG A 373 13.91 9.45 -12.31
CA ARG A 373 13.95 8.53 -13.46
C ARG A 373 12.59 8.53 -14.17
N PRO A 374 12.43 9.23 -15.31
CA PRO A 374 11.12 9.36 -15.97
C PRO A 374 10.58 8.03 -16.53
N SER A 375 11.46 7.03 -16.72
CA SER A 375 11.14 5.72 -17.26
C SER A 375 12.12 4.67 -16.75
N GLY A 376 11.77 3.40 -16.96
CA GLY A 376 12.56 2.25 -16.54
C GLY A 376 12.14 1.74 -15.17
N ASP A 377 12.55 0.51 -14.91
CA ASP A 377 12.34 -0.22 -13.67
C ASP A 377 13.68 -0.29 -12.92
N TYR A 378 13.63 -0.20 -11.60
CA TYR A 378 14.84 -0.10 -10.79
C TYR A 378 14.68 -0.83 -9.46
N ALA A 379 15.73 -1.52 -9.02
CA ALA A 379 15.90 -1.90 -7.63
C ALA A 379 16.49 -0.75 -6.83
N CYS A 380 15.91 -0.46 -5.66
CA CYS A 380 16.50 0.46 -4.69
C CYS A 380 17.31 -0.31 -3.64
N ARG A 381 18.55 0.10 -3.43
CA ARG A 381 19.49 -0.54 -2.50
C ARG A 381 20.10 0.48 -1.56
N ASN A 382 20.60 0.02 -0.42
CA ASN A 382 21.33 0.86 0.52
C ASN A 382 22.85 0.68 0.38
N THR A 383 23.59 1.70 0.82
CA THR A 383 25.04 1.62 1.03
C THR A 383 25.33 1.24 2.48
N ALA A 384 26.12 0.18 2.67
CA ALA A 384 26.50 -0.30 4.00
C ALA A 384 27.04 0.82 4.90
N GLY A 385 26.55 0.88 6.14
CA GLY A 385 26.98 1.88 7.14
C GLY A 385 26.45 3.31 6.91
N ARG A 386 25.72 3.59 5.82
CA ARG A 386 25.11 4.90 5.55
C ARG A 386 23.67 5.00 6.06
N ASP A 387 23.19 6.23 6.27
CA ASP A 387 21.78 6.50 6.52
C ASP A 387 20.98 6.53 5.20
N ALA A 388 19.75 7.04 5.24
CA ALA A 388 18.88 7.17 4.06
C ALA A 388 19.53 7.95 2.89
N SER A 389 20.51 8.83 3.12
CA SER A 389 21.22 9.51 2.02
C SER A 389 22.08 8.56 1.17
N GLY A 390 22.37 7.36 1.69
CA GLY A 390 23.12 6.31 1.00
C GLY A 390 22.28 5.37 0.13
N MET A 391 20.99 5.63 -0.05
CA MET A 391 20.17 4.87 -1.00
C MET A 391 20.56 5.16 -2.45
N TYR A 392 20.50 4.16 -3.32
CA TYR A 392 20.77 4.28 -4.75
C TYR A 392 19.90 3.33 -5.57
N LEU A 393 19.75 3.63 -6.86
CA LEU A 393 19.01 2.79 -7.80
C LEU A 393 19.95 1.97 -8.68
N VAL A 394 19.55 0.73 -8.97
CA VAL A 394 20.13 -0.18 -9.95
C VAL A 394 19.05 -0.46 -10.99
N ALA A 395 19.38 -0.41 -12.29
CA ALA A 395 18.40 -0.74 -13.33
C ALA A 395 18.12 -2.24 -13.35
N GLU A 396 16.84 -2.60 -13.55
CA GLU A 396 16.36 -3.99 -13.71
C GLU A 396 16.14 -4.37 -15.18
#